data_AF-A0A7X9B590-F1
#
_entry.id   AF-A0A7X9B590-F1
#
_cell.length_a   1.000
_cell.length_b   1.000
_cell.length_c   1.000
_cell.angle_alpha   90.00
_cell.angle_beta   90.00
_cell.angle_gamma   90.00
#
_symmetry.space_group_name_H-M   'P 1'
#
loop_
_entity.id
_entity.type
_entity.pdbx_description
1 polymer ?
#
loop_
_entity_poly.entity_id
_entity_poly.type
_entity_poly.pdbx_seq_one_letter_code
_entity_poly.pdbx_strand_id
1 'polypeptide(L)'
;GTPPPAVLWAAACGRHEPRLWSPGYQDTILLNRGQLANMRAYIKDNPRRLAVKRAHPELFRVVRDLPLCGHSFAAIGNHFLLDVPIKRQVQISRSVSPAALAAAEAELLAAAQRGAVLVSPCISPGEKQIARAALRLQLPLIVILENGFPELYKPPKSYFDACAAGRLLMLAPWPYHSERRPITREQCLLLNNFAKQIAQNEDTV
;
A
#
# COMPACT_ATOMS: atom_id res chain seq x y z
N GLY A 1 -21.44 -32.12 -27.33
CA GLY A 1 -20.95 -31.23 -26.26
C GLY A 1 -20.18 -30.10 -26.91
N THR A 2 -20.73 -28.90 -26.86
CA THR A 2 -20.12 -27.69 -27.43
C THR A 2 -18.87 -27.32 -26.61
N PRO A 3 -17.71 -27.06 -27.24
CA PRO A 3 -16.55 -26.57 -26.51
C PRO A 3 -16.84 -25.16 -25.95
N PRO A 4 -16.21 -24.76 -24.83
CA PRO A 4 -16.37 -23.41 -24.31
C PRO A 4 -15.82 -22.41 -25.34
N PRO A 5 -16.41 -21.20 -25.44
CA PRO A 5 -15.93 -20.21 -26.39
C PRO A 5 -14.50 -19.83 -26.01
N ALA A 6 -13.60 -19.94 -26.99
CA ALA A 6 -12.26 -19.41 -26.89
C ALA A 6 -12.36 -17.92 -26.55
N VAL A 7 -11.79 -17.50 -25.42
CA VAL A 7 -11.63 -16.09 -25.11
C VAL A 7 -10.67 -15.53 -26.15
N LEU A 8 -11.23 -14.91 -27.18
CA LEU A 8 -10.49 -14.09 -28.12
C LEU A 8 -9.89 -12.94 -27.31
N TRP A 9 -8.62 -13.09 -26.90
CA TRP A 9 -7.75 -11.92 -26.86
C TRP A 9 -7.76 -11.38 -28.28
N ALA A 10 -8.63 -10.40 -28.54
CA ALA A 10 -8.58 -9.63 -29.75
C ALA A 10 -7.16 -9.08 -29.84
N ALA A 11 -6.36 -9.68 -30.71
CA ALA A 11 -5.16 -9.07 -31.23
C ALA A 11 -5.63 -7.81 -31.96
N ALA A 12 -5.78 -6.71 -31.21
CA ALA A 12 -5.94 -5.37 -31.75
C ALA A 12 -4.61 -4.88 -32.35
N CYS A 13 -3.98 -5.74 -33.14
CA CYS A 13 -2.87 -5.40 -34.03
C CYS A 13 -3.35 -5.58 -35.48
N GLY A 14 -4.54 -5.04 -35.78
CA GLY A 14 -4.78 -4.58 -37.14
C GLY A 14 -3.76 -3.47 -37.41
N ARG A 15 -3.07 -3.54 -38.56
CA ARG A 15 -2.13 -2.53 -39.03
C ARG A 15 -2.86 -1.22 -39.39
N HIS A 16 -3.54 -0.61 -38.44
CA HIS A 16 -3.85 0.80 -38.51
C HIS A 16 -2.63 1.51 -37.95
N GLU A 17 -1.88 2.21 -38.82
CA GLU A 17 -0.96 3.22 -38.32
C GLU A 17 -1.75 4.15 -37.41
N PRO A 18 -1.36 4.28 -36.12
CA PRO A 18 -2.08 5.14 -35.21
C PRO A 18 -2.01 6.57 -35.76
N ARG A 19 -3.15 7.09 -36.20
CA ARG A 19 -3.25 8.49 -36.61
C ARG A 19 -3.02 9.35 -35.36
N LEU A 20 -2.33 10.47 -35.55
CA LEU A 20 -2.21 11.51 -34.53
C LEU A 20 -3.62 11.86 -34.04
N TRP A 21 -3.83 11.92 -32.72
CA TRP A 21 -5.13 12.19 -32.07
C TRP A 21 -6.19 11.06 -32.15
N SER A 22 -5.79 9.82 -32.47
CA SER A 22 -6.69 8.67 -32.36
C SER A 22 -7.18 8.45 -30.91
N PRO A 23 -8.34 7.78 -30.71
CA PRO A 23 -8.80 7.43 -29.37
C PRO A 23 -7.74 6.63 -28.59
N GLY A 24 -7.37 7.12 -27.41
CA GLY A 24 -6.27 6.56 -26.59
C GLY A 24 -4.89 7.14 -26.89
N TYR A 25 -4.78 8.10 -27.81
CA TYR A 25 -3.55 8.86 -28.03
C TYR A 25 -3.20 9.69 -26.79
N GLN A 26 -2.03 9.46 -26.22
CA GLN A 26 -1.54 10.19 -25.05
C GLN A 26 -0.80 11.45 -25.51
N ASP A 27 -1.44 12.61 -25.34
CA ASP A 27 -0.94 13.94 -25.70
C ASP A 27 -0.42 14.76 -24.52
N THR A 28 -0.12 14.10 -23.40
CA THR A 28 0.31 14.77 -22.17
C THR A 28 1.61 15.54 -22.35
N ILE A 29 1.53 16.84 -22.12
CA ILE A 29 2.69 17.73 -22.08
C ILE A 29 3.60 17.31 -20.91
N LEU A 30 4.88 17.11 -21.21
CA LEU A 30 5.89 16.76 -20.22
C LEU A 30 6.50 18.03 -19.62
N LEU A 31 6.20 18.30 -18.36
CA LEU A 31 6.62 19.52 -17.66
C LEU A 31 7.91 19.34 -16.86
N ASN A 32 8.23 18.10 -16.48
CA ASN A 32 9.31 17.81 -15.54
C ASN A 32 10.36 16.86 -16.12
N ARG A 33 11.62 17.06 -15.71
CA ARG A 33 12.72 16.16 -16.05
C ARG A 33 12.41 14.74 -15.55
N GLY A 34 12.61 13.75 -16.42
CA GLY A 34 12.37 12.33 -16.11
C GLY A 34 10.93 11.85 -16.26
N GLN A 35 9.97 12.73 -16.56
CA GLN A 35 8.56 12.35 -16.74
C GLN A 35 8.37 11.32 -17.86
N LEU A 36 9.03 11.49 -19.01
CA LEU A 36 8.98 10.52 -20.11
C LEU A 36 9.49 9.13 -19.70
N ALA A 37 10.61 9.08 -18.97
CA ALA A 37 11.20 7.84 -18.51
C ALA A 37 10.26 7.09 -17.56
N ASN A 38 9.63 7.82 -16.63
CA ASN A 38 8.64 7.27 -15.70
C ASN A 38 7.38 6.77 -16.43
N MET A 39 6.88 7.52 -17.40
CA MET A 39 5.72 7.10 -18.21
C MET A 39 6.03 5.83 -19.01
N ARG A 40 7.21 5.76 -19.65
CA ARG A 40 7.65 4.57 -20.37
C ARG A 40 7.80 3.36 -19.44
N ALA A 41 8.39 3.55 -18.26
CA ALA A 41 8.52 2.49 -17.26
C ALA A 41 7.14 2.00 -16.79
N TYR A 42 6.20 2.91 -16.54
CA TYR A 42 4.84 2.58 -16.14
C TYR A 42 4.11 1.73 -17.20
N ILE A 43 4.17 2.13 -18.47
CA ILE A 43 3.55 1.38 -19.58
C ILE A 43 4.13 -0.04 -19.66
N LYS A 44 5.46 -0.16 -19.56
CA LYS A 44 6.15 -1.46 -19.59
C LYS A 44 5.80 -2.35 -18.40
N ASP A 45 5.60 -1.77 -17.21
CA ASP A 45 5.32 -2.52 -15.98
C ASP A 45 3.83 -2.91 -15.84
N ASN A 46 2.91 -2.19 -16.51
CA ASN A 46 1.48 -2.42 -16.33
C ASN A 46 1.01 -3.85 -16.68
N PRO A 47 1.51 -4.52 -17.75
CA PRO A 47 1.20 -5.92 -18.03
C PRO A 47 1.59 -6.86 -16.88
N ARG A 48 2.80 -6.70 -16.32
CA ARG A 48 3.26 -7.48 -15.15
C ARG A 48 2.34 -7.24 -13.96
N ARG A 49 2.05 -5.97 -13.64
CA ARG A 49 1.17 -5.61 -12.51
C ARG A 49 -0.24 -6.20 -12.68
N LEU A 50 -0.77 -6.25 -13.90
CA LEU A 50 -2.06 -6.88 -14.18
C LEU A 50 -2.01 -8.39 -13.98
N ALA A 51 -0.97 -9.07 -14.46
CA ALA A 51 -0.78 -10.50 -14.26
C ALA A 51 -0.68 -10.87 -12.77
N VAL A 52 0.11 -10.11 -11.99
CA VAL A 52 0.23 -10.29 -10.53
C VAL A 52 -1.12 -10.12 -9.83
N LYS A 53 -1.90 -9.10 -10.19
CA LYS A 53 -3.25 -8.88 -9.62
C LYS A 53 -4.20 -10.04 -9.92
N ARG A 54 -4.10 -10.64 -11.11
CA ARG A 54 -4.91 -11.81 -11.49
C ARG A 54 -4.47 -13.09 -10.78
N ALA A 55 -3.18 -13.21 -10.47
CA ALA A 55 -2.64 -14.35 -9.73
C ALA A 55 -2.94 -14.30 -8.22
N HIS A 56 -3.04 -13.10 -7.65
CA HIS A 56 -3.27 -12.88 -6.21
C HIS A 56 -4.46 -11.95 -5.92
N PRO A 57 -5.68 -12.25 -6.42
CA PRO A 57 -6.83 -11.37 -6.26
C PRO A 57 -7.17 -11.07 -4.80
N GLU A 58 -6.89 -11.99 -3.88
CA GLU A 58 -7.09 -11.88 -2.44
C GLU A 58 -6.26 -10.74 -1.80
N LEU A 59 -5.05 -10.48 -2.30
CA LEU A 59 -4.18 -9.43 -1.79
C LEU A 59 -4.56 -8.05 -2.34
N PHE A 60 -5.25 -8.00 -3.49
CA PHE A 60 -5.56 -6.75 -4.20
C PHE A 60 -7.04 -6.35 -4.17
N ARG A 61 -7.86 -7.08 -3.41
CA ARG A 61 -9.27 -6.74 -3.19
C ARG A 61 -9.39 -5.79 -1.99
N VAL A 62 -10.11 -4.70 -2.17
CA VAL A 62 -10.49 -3.81 -1.06
C VAL A 62 -11.66 -4.45 -0.30
N VAL A 63 -11.45 -4.68 1.00
CA VAL A 63 -12.52 -4.95 1.98
C VAL A 63 -12.94 -3.60 2.55
N ARG A 64 -14.23 -3.30 2.66
CA ARG A 64 -14.70 -1.97 3.09
C ARG A 64 -15.01 -1.88 4.59
N ASP A 65 -15.41 -2.99 5.20
CA ASP A 65 -15.91 -3.02 6.57
C ASP A 65 -15.24 -4.11 7.40
N LEU A 66 -13.92 -4.01 7.57
CA LEU A 66 -13.16 -4.90 8.43
C LEU A 66 -13.30 -4.43 9.90
N PRO A 67 -13.99 -5.18 10.77
CA PRO A 67 -14.08 -4.82 12.18
C PRO A 67 -12.72 -5.03 12.86
N LEU A 68 -12.18 -3.98 13.47
CA LEU A 68 -10.90 -4.02 14.16
C LEU A 68 -10.87 -2.94 15.25
N CYS A 69 -10.43 -3.29 16.46
CA CYS A 69 -10.31 -2.34 17.59
C CYS A 69 -11.60 -1.56 17.90
N GLY A 70 -12.79 -2.14 17.67
CA GLY A 70 -14.07 -1.47 17.87
C GLY A 70 -14.46 -0.47 16.77
N HIS A 71 -13.71 -0.42 15.66
CA HIS A 71 -13.98 0.42 14.50
C HIS A 71 -14.06 -0.40 13.21
N SER A 72 -14.64 0.19 12.16
CA SER A 72 -14.66 -0.39 10.81
C SER A 72 -13.53 0.21 9.98
N PHE A 73 -12.76 -0.64 9.31
CA PHE A 73 -11.68 -0.22 8.42
C PHE A 73 -11.94 -0.70 6.99
N ALA A 74 -11.62 0.17 6.02
CA ALA A 74 -11.29 -0.31 4.70
C ALA A 74 -9.88 -0.93 4.74
N ALA A 75 -9.70 -2.08 4.09
CA ALA A 75 -8.47 -2.84 4.11
C ALA A 75 -8.10 -3.36 2.72
N ILE A 76 -6.80 -3.42 2.43
CA ILE A 76 -6.24 -4.08 1.24
C ILE A 76 -4.86 -4.65 1.56
N GLY A 77 -4.58 -5.86 1.09
CA GLY A 77 -3.34 -6.57 1.33
C GLY A 77 -3.53 -7.83 2.14
N ASN A 78 -2.48 -8.26 2.83
CA ASN A 78 -2.49 -9.50 3.58
C ASN A 78 -3.11 -9.33 4.97
N HIS A 79 -4.35 -9.76 5.14
CA HIS A 79 -5.07 -9.69 6.41
C HIS A 79 -4.45 -10.57 7.50
N PHE A 80 -3.77 -11.67 7.14
CA PHE A 80 -3.10 -12.56 8.11
C PHE A 80 -1.99 -11.87 8.91
N LEU A 81 -1.54 -10.68 8.51
CA LEU A 81 -0.62 -9.87 9.31
C LEU A 81 -1.24 -9.42 10.65
N LEU A 82 -2.57 -9.39 10.75
CA LEU A 82 -3.29 -9.11 11.99
C LEU A 82 -3.18 -10.27 12.99
N ASP A 83 -3.03 -11.50 12.52
CA ASP A 83 -2.96 -12.70 13.37
C ASP A 83 -1.53 -12.97 13.88
N VAL A 84 -0.53 -12.23 13.39
CA VAL A 84 0.87 -12.41 13.85
C VAL A 84 0.98 -11.93 15.30
N PRO A 85 1.41 -12.78 16.25
CA PRO A 85 1.35 -12.44 17.68
C PRO A 85 2.25 -11.27 18.06
N ILE A 86 3.44 -11.18 17.47
CA ILE A 86 4.40 -10.14 17.79
C ILE A 86 4.26 -8.99 16.81
N LYS A 87 3.74 -7.87 17.30
CA LYS A 87 3.61 -6.63 16.55
C LYS A 87 4.40 -5.52 17.25
N ARG A 88 4.91 -4.57 16.49
CA ARG A 88 5.68 -3.43 16.99
C ARG A 88 5.16 -2.14 16.39
N GLN A 89 4.63 -1.26 17.24
CA GLN A 89 4.24 0.07 16.83
C GLN A 89 5.48 0.89 16.48
N VAL A 90 5.49 1.47 15.28
CA VAL A 90 6.47 2.48 14.89
C VAL A 90 5.90 3.84 15.24
N GLN A 91 6.36 4.40 16.37
CA GLN A 91 5.98 5.72 16.85
C GLN A 91 7.25 6.55 17.06
N ILE A 92 7.44 7.59 16.25
CA ILE A 92 8.65 8.40 16.31
C ILE A 92 8.28 9.88 16.39
N SER A 93 8.66 10.53 17.49
CA SER A 93 8.53 11.98 17.65
C SER A 93 9.37 12.73 16.61
N ARG A 94 8.89 13.87 16.14
CA ARG A 94 9.65 14.75 15.24
C ARG A 94 10.85 15.41 15.93
N SER A 95 10.83 15.51 17.25
CA SER A 95 11.90 16.12 18.07
C SER A 95 12.96 15.11 18.52
N VAL A 96 12.87 13.85 18.09
CA VAL A 96 13.83 12.82 18.47
C VAL A 96 15.23 13.17 17.93
N SER A 97 16.26 12.86 18.71
CA SER A 97 17.64 13.04 18.23
C SER A 97 17.94 12.05 17.10
N PRO A 98 18.87 12.37 16.17
CA PRO A 98 19.26 11.44 15.12
C PRO A 98 19.78 10.09 15.66
N ALA A 99 20.51 10.11 16.78
CA ALA A 99 21.02 8.89 17.41
C ALA A 99 19.89 8.01 17.97
N ALA A 100 18.88 8.61 18.62
CA ALA A 100 17.73 7.88 19.13
C ALA A 100 16.84 7.34 17.99
N LEU A 101 16.69 8.09 16.89
CA LEU A 101 16.02 7.60 15.68
C LEU A 101 16.76 6.37 15.11
N ALA A 102 18.08 6.43 14.98
CA ALA A 102 18.87 5.32 14.45
C ALA A 102 18.78 4.07 15.35
N ALA A 103 18.80 4.26 16.67
CA ALA A 103 18.62 3.16 17.62
C ALA A 103 17.22 2.52 17.51
N ALA A 104 16.17 3.34 17.43
CA ALA A 104 14.80 2.86 17.25
C ALA A 104 14.61 2.14 15.90
N GLU A 105 15.18 2.68 14.81
CA GLU A 105 15.16 2.03 13.50
C GLU A 105 15.86 0.66 13.55
N ALA A 106 17.04 0.56 14.15
CA ALA A 106 17.76 -0.70 14.28
C ALA A 106 16.97 -1.74 15.09
N GLU A 107 16.40 -1.34 16.22
CA GLU A 107 15.61 -2.22 17.09
C GLU A 107 14.36 -2.74 16.38
N LEU A 108 13.56 -1.85 15.79
CA LEU A 108 12.32 -2.19 15.10
C LEU A 108 12.58 -3.08 13.88
N LEU A 109 13.58 -2.76 13.06
CA LEU A 109 13.92 -3.57 11.89
C LEU A 109 14.45 -4.95 12.30
N ALA A 110 15.25 -5.04 13.37
CA ALA A 110 15.73 -6.31 13.89
C ALA A 110 14.58 -7.16 14.46
N ALA A 111 13.59 -6.55 15.13
CA ALA A 111 12.39 -7.25 15.56
C ALA A 111 11.59 -7.80 14.36
N ALA A 112 11.44 -6.99 13.31
CA ALA A 112 10.72 -7.41 12.11
C ALA A 112 11.44 -8.52 11.32
N GLN A 113 12.77 -8.50 11.30
CA GLN A 113 13.58 -9.61 10.76
C GLN A 113 13.38 -10.92 11.52
N ARG A 114 13.07 -10.84 12.83
CA ARG A 114 12.71 -12.01 13.67
C ARG A 114 11.23 -12.40 13.58
N GLY A 115 10.47 -11.82 12.64
CA GLY A 115 9.08 -12.17 12.39
C GLY A 115 8.04 -11.24 13.02
N ALA A 116 8.45 -10.15 13.68
CA ALA A 116 7.49 -9.15 14.15
C ALA A 116 6.88 -8.36 12.98
N VAL A 117 5.62 -7.95 13.11
CA VAL A 117 4.99 -7.04 12.14
C VAL A 117 5.10 -5.60 12.62
N LEU A 118 5.63 -4.72 11.76
CA LEU A 118 5.65 -3.29 12.06
C LEU A 118 4.27 -2.67 11.79
N VAL A 119 3.81 -1.81 12.68
CA VAL A 119 2.52 -1.12 12.54
C VAL A 119 2.76 0.38 12.61
N SER A 120 2.40 1.13 11.56
CA SER A 120 2.62 2.58 11.55
C SER A 120 1.56 3.35 10.77
N PRO A 121 1.14 4.53 11.27
CA PRO A 121 0.36 5.46 10.47
C PRO A 121 1.22 6.31 9.52
N CYS A 122 2.56 6.16 9.56
CA CYS A 122 3.50 6.85 8.68
C CYS A 122 3.29 8.38 8.64
N ILE A 123 3.04 9.02 9.78
CA ILE A 123 2.72 10.44 9.87
C ILE A 123 4.01 11.25 9.89
N SER A 124 4.91 10.92 10.83
CA SER A 124 6.15 11.67 11.06
C SER A 124 7.24 11.32 10.02
N PRO A 125 8.23 12.20 9.79
CA PRO A 125 9.36 11.87 8.92
C PRO A 125 10.13 10.61 9.37
N GLY A 126 10.30 10.42 10.68
CA GLY A 126 10.97 9.25 11.25
C GLY A 126 10.18 7.96 11.01
N GLU A 127 8.86 7.98 11.19
CA GLU A 127 8.00 6.84 10.87
C GLU A 127 8.07 6.47 9.39
N LYS A 128 8.00 7.48 8.51
CA LYS A 128 8.14 7.27 7.05
C LYS A 128 9.52 6.71 6.68
N GLN A 129 10.57 7.12 7.37
CA GLN A 129 11.92 6.59 7.18
C GLN A 129 11.95 5.09 7.50
N ILE A 130 11.47 4.70 8.67
CA ILE A 130 11.44 3.29 9.11
C ILE A 130 10.54 2.45 8.19
N ALA A 131 9.36 2.94 7.81
CA ALA A 131 8.47 2.25 6.88
C ALA A 131 9.12 2.03 5.50
N ARG A 132 9.85 3.03 4.98
CA ARG A 132 10.63 2.87 3.74
C ARG A 132 11.76 1.87 3.89
N ALA A 133 12.46 1.88 5.03
CA ALA A 133 13.51 0.92 5.34
C ALA A 133 12.94 -0.51 5.39
N ALA A 134 11.81 -0.72 6.07
CA ALA A 134 11.11 -2.00 6.15
C ALA A 134 10.70 -2.51 4.77
N LEU A 135 10.11 -1.66 3.92
CA LEU A 135 9.73 -2.03 2.55
C LEU A 135 10.95 -2.41 1.69
N ARG A 136 12.04 -1.65 1.80
CA ARG A 136 13.31 -1.93 1.08
C ARG A 136 13.92 -3.25 1.55
N LEU A 137 13.90 -3.49 2.87
CA LEU A 137 14.36 -4.71 3.51
C LEU A 137 13.33 -5.83 3.44
N GLN A 138 12.22 -5.63 2.71
CA GLN A 138 11.33 -6.72 2.39
C GLN A 138 10.66 -7.34 3.64
N LEU A 139 10.39 -6.50 4.66
CA LEU A 139 9.83 -6.86 5.96
C LEU A 139 8.30 -6.63 6.02
N PRO A 140 7.58 -7.35 6.90
CA PRO A 140 6.13 -7.19 7.05
C PRO A 140 5.74 -5.85 7.70
N LEU A 141 4.73 -5.22 7.14
CA LEU A 141 4.28 -3.88 7.52
C LEU A 141 2.75 -3.76 7.43
N ILE A 142 2.15 -3.19 8.48
CA ILE A 142 0.77 -2.68 8.47
C ILE A 142 0.85 -1.15 8.44
N VAL A 143 0.26 -0.55 7.41
CA VAL A 143 0.16 0.92 7.27
C VAL A 143 -1.27 1.36 7.52
N ILE A 144 -1.45 2.35 8.39
CA ILE A 144 -2.76 2.96 8.64
C ILE A 144 -2.79 4.33 7.96
N LEU A 145 -3.67 4.47 6.98
CA LEU A 145 -3.88 5.68 6.20
C LEU A 145 -5.11 6.41 6.70
N GLU A 146 -5.12 7.73 6.58
CA GLU A 146 -6.30 8.53 6.87
C GLU A 146 -7.37 8.32 5.80
N ASN A 147 -7.02 8.55 4.53
CA ASN A 147 -7.97 8.43 3.44
C ASN A 147 -8.19 6.97 3.01
N GLY A 148 -9.45 6.61 2.77
CA GLY A 148 -9.85 5.30 2.28
C GLY A 148 -9.41 4.98 0.86
N PHE A 149 -9.89 3.84 0.35
CA PHE A 149 -9.53 3.35 -0.97
C PHE A 149 -10.65 3.59 -2.01
N PRO A 150 -10.33 4.15 -3.20
CA PRO A 150 -11.26 4.17 -4.32
C PRO A 150 -11.54 2.76 -4.83
N GLU A 151 -12.61 2.58 -5.62
CA GLU A 151 -13.04 1.27 -6.11
C GLU A 151 -11.96 0.52 -6.90
N LEU A 152 -11.23 1.22 -7.77
CA LEU A 152 -10.15 0.64 -8.57
C LEU A 152 -8.77 0.90 -7.95
N TYR A 153 -8.69 0.95 -6.62
CA TYR A 153 -7.43 1.21 -5.93
C TYR A 153 -6.34 0.22 -6.31
N LYS A 154 -5.14 0.75 -6.49
CA LYS A 154 -3.93 -0.02 -6.77
C LYS A 154 -2.81 0.51 -5.89
N PRO A 155 -2.21 -0.32 -5.02
CA PRO A 155 -1.10 0.12 -4.21
C PRO A 155 0.02 0.72 -5.08
N PRO A 156 0.57 1.89 -4.72
CA PRO A 156 1.58 2.56 -5.52
C PRO A 156 2.98 1.96 -5.29
N LYS A 157 3.79 1.88 -6.35
CA LYS A 157 5.24 1.61 -6.28
C LYS A 157 5.57 0.39 -5.39
N SER A 158 6.46 0.55 -4.41
CA SER A 158 6.91 -0.50 -3.49
C SER A 158 5.78 -1.15 -2.69
N TYR A 159 4.66 -0.44 -2.46
CA TYR A 159 3.53 -1.04 -1.76
C TYR A 159 2.88 -2.12 -2.62
N PHE A 160 2.93 -2.00 -3.96
CA PHE A 160 2.43 -3.04 -4.85
C PHE A 160 3.23 -4.34 -4.69
N ASP A 161 4.56 -4.26 -4.74
CA ASP A 161 5.39 -5.45 -4.67
C ASP A 161 5.40 -6.05 -3.26
N ALA A 162 5.29 -5.22 -2.21
CA ALA A 162 5.11 -5.69 -0.83
C ALA A 162 3.74 -6.37 -0.63
N CYS A 163 2.68 -5.80 -1.22
CA CYS A 163 1.34 -6.39 -1.21
C CYS A 163 1.32 -7.71 -1.98
N ALA A 164 1.88 -7.76 -3.18
CA ALA A 164 2.02 -8.99 -3.98
C ALA A 164 2.78 -10.11 -3.24
N ALA A 165 3.78 -9.74 -2.44
CA ALA A 165 4.55 -10.67 -1.64
C ALA A 165 3.88 -11.07 -0.30
N GLY A 166 2.65 -10.59 -0.03
CA GLY A 166 1.94 -10.88 1.22
C GLY A 166 2.52 -10.20 2.45
N ARG A 167 3.32 -9.14 2.30
CA ARG A 167 4.03 -8.46 3.41
C ARG A 167 3.45 -7.10 3.78
N LEU A 168 2.37 -6.70 3.13
CA LEU A 168 1.75 -5.41 3.38
C LEU A 168 0.26 -5.60 3.67
N LEU A 169 -0.22 -4.92 4.70
CA LEU A 169 -1.63 -4.61 4.90
C LEU A 169 -1.78 -3.10 4.98
N MET A 170 -2.75 -2.56 4.28
CA MET A 170 -3.11 -1.15 4.33
C MET A 170 -4.50 -1.04 4.93
N LEU A 171 -4.65 -0.21 5.95
CA LEU A 171 -5.90 0.02 6.67
C LEU A 171 -6.26 1.50 6.54
N ALA A 172 -7.55 1.80 6.44
CA ALA A 172 -8.06 3.16 6.47
C ALA A 172 -9.38 3.22 7.26
N PRO A 173 -9.45 3.96 8.38
CA PRO A 173 -10.65 4.02 9.21
C PRO A 173 -11.72 4.97 8.66
N TRP A 174 -11.37 5.79 7.66
CA TRP A 174 -12.31 6.73 7.06
C TRP A 174 -12.58 6.41 5.57
N PRO A 175 -13.75 6.80 5.04
CA PRO A 175 -14.07 6.63 3.63
C PRO A 175 -13.11 7.36 2.69
N TYR A 176 -13.07 6.90 1.44
CA TYR A 176 -12.31 7.59 0.40
C TYR A 176 -12.90 8.96 0.08
N HIS A 177 -12.04 9.98 -0.01
CA HIS A 177 -12.35 11.27 -0.58
C HIS A 177 -11.32 11.68 -1.64
N SER A 178 -11.77 12.40 -2.67
CA SER A 178 -10.93 12.89 -3.77
C SER A 178 -10.24 14.23 -3.45
N GLU A 179 -10.77 14.99 -2.50
CA GLU A 179 -10.26 16.30 -2.13
C GLU A 179 -8.91 16.22 -1.42
N ARG A 180 -8.02 17.18 -1.70
CA ARG A 180 -6.78 17.34 -0.94
C ARG A 180 -7.06 18.08 0.36
N ARG A 181 -7.17 17.33 1.45
CA ARG A 181 -7.34 17.87 2.80
C ARG A 181 -6.12 17.55 3.65
N PRO A 182 -5.61 18.50 4.45
CA PRO A 182 -4.57 18.20 5.41
C PRO A 182 -5.15 17.33 6.54
N ILE A 183 -4.40 16.32 6.97
CA ILE A 183 -4.76 15.53 8.14
C ILE A 183 -4.75 16.41 9.39
N THR A 184 -5.81 16.36 10.18
CA THR A 184 -5.90 17.13 11.42
C THR A 184 -5.05 16.50 12.53
N ARG A 185 -4.73 17.28 13.56
CA ARG A 185 -4.03 16.76 14.75
C ARG A 185 -4.84 15.65 15.43
N GLU A 186 -6.16 15.81 15.51
CA GLU A 186 -7.06 14.81 16.10
C GLU A 186 -7.02 13.49 15.32
N GLN A 187 -7.13 13.56 14.00
CA GLN A 187 -6.98 12.37 13.13
C GLN A 187 -5.61 11.71 13.32
N CYS A 188 -4.52 12.49 13.43
CA CYS A 188 -3.19 11.94 13.71
C CYS A 188 -3.15 11.18 15.04
N LEU A 189 -3.78 11.71 16.09
CA LEU A 189 -3.85 11.05 17.39
C LEU A 189 -4.67 9.76 17.33
N LEU A 190 -5.80 9.77 16.62
CA LEU A 190 -6.62 8.59 16.40
C LEU A 190 -5.86 7.49 15.65
N LEU A 191 -5.15 7.83 14.57
CA LEU A 191 -4.32 6.89 13.83
C LEU A 191 -3.19 6.29 14.69
N ASN A 192 -2.56 7.12 15.55
CA ASN A 192 -1.57 6.62 16.50
C ASN A 192 -2.19 5.67 17.53
N ASN A 193 -3.41 5.95 17.97
CA ASN A 193 -4.13 5.07 18.89
C ASN A 193 -4.49 3.73 18.21
N PHE A 194 -4.95 3.74 16.96
CA PHE A 194 -5.18 2.51 16.20
C PHE A 194 -3.90 1.70 16.03
N ALA A 195 -2.78 2.35 15.68
CA ALA A 195 -1.49 1.65 15.57
C ALA A 195 -1.07 1.01 16.89
N LYS A 196 -1.33 1.67 18.02
CA LYS A 196 -1.08 1.14 19.35
C LYS A 196 -1.98 -0.07 19.65
N GLN A 197 -3.29 0.06 19.46
CA GLN A 197 -4.25 -1.02 19.72
C GLN A 197 -3.95 -2.25 18.86
N ILE A 198 -3.70 -2.07 17.56
CA ILE A 198 -3.33 -3.17 16.65
C ILE A 198 -2.03 -3.84 17.11
N ALA A 199 -1.04 -3.07 17.58
CA ALA A 199 0.21 -3.64 18.07
C ALA A 199 0.07 -4.36 19.42
N GLN A 200 -0.97 -4.05 20.20
CA GLN A 200 -1.23 -4.59 21.53
C GLN A 200 -2.26 -5.72 21.54
N ASN A 201 -3.04 -5.89 20.46
CA ASN A 201 -3.99 -6.98 20.35
C ASN A 201 -3.24 -8.33 20.29
N GLU A 202 -3.16 -8.96 21.47
CA GLU A 202 -3.31 -10.40 21.64
C GLU A 202 -4.80 -10.69 21.43
N ASP A 203 -5.12 -11.54 20.47
CA ASP A 203 -6.50 -11.88 20.13
C ASP A 203 -7.23 -12.34 21.40
N THR A 204 -8.24 -11.58 21.81
CA THR A 204 -9.27 -12.11 22.70
C THR A 204 -10.10 -13.04 21.84
N VAL A 205 -9.77 -14.33 21.94
CA VAL A 205 -10.54 -15.46 21.41
C VAL A 205 -11.99 -15.39 21.88
#